data_AF-A0A7W4EYY7-F1
#
_entry.id   AF-A0A7W4EYY7-F1
#
_cell.length_a   1.000
_cell.length_b   1.000
_cell.length_c   1.000
_cell.angle_alpha   90.00
_cell.angle_beta   90.00
_cell.angle_gamma   90.00
#
_symmetry.space_group_name_H-M   'P 1'
#
loop_
_entity.id
_entity.type
_entity.pdbx_description
1 polymer ?
#
loop_
_entity_poly.entity_id
_entity_poly.type
_entity_poly.pdbx_seq_one_letter_code
_entity_poly.pdbx_strand_id
1 'polypeptide(L)'
;MKKIFAFLVVLSINCLTYAQEIYANVQVNHSQIGGSNTQIFKTLEKSLRDFINNTKWTGKKLQNFEKIKANFAIVIKERPSQNSFKGSLIVQA
;
A
#
# COMPACT_ATOMS: atom_id res chain seq x y z
N MET A 1 -17.64 30.87 -24.57
CA MET A 1 -16.34 30.99 -23.88
C MET A 1 -16.44 30.96 -22.36
N LYS A 2 -17.27 31.82 -21.72
CA LYS A 2 -17.43 31.83 -20.24
C LYS A 2 -17.88 30.48 -19.63
N LYS A 3 -18.76 29.74 -20.32
CA LYS A 3 -19.22 28.40 -19.88
C LYS A 3 -18.13 27.33 -19.94
N ILE A 4 -17.25 27.38 -20.95
CA ILE A 4 -16.11 26.46 -21.12
C ILE A 4 -15.04 26.75 -20.06
N PHE A 5 -14.79 28.03 -19.79
CA PHE A 5 -13.88 28.43 -18.72
C PHE A 5 -14.40 28.00 -17.34
N ALA A 6 -15.69 28.20 -17.06
CA ALA A 6 -16.31 27.72 -15.82
C ALA A 6 -16.22 26.19 -15.67
N PHE A 7 -16.39 25.44 -16.77
CA PHE A 7 -16.24 23.98 -16.78
C PHE A 7 -14.79 23.54 -16.48
N LEU A 8 -13.80 24.23 -17.06
CA LEU A 8 -12.38 23.99 -16.79
C LEU A 8 -11.96 24.27 -15.34
N VAL A 9 -12.52 25.32 -14.72
CA VAL A 9 -12.28 25.66 -13.31
C VAL A 9 -12.88 24.60 -12.38
N VAL A 10 -14.07 24.08 -12.67
CA VAL A 10 -14.68 23.00 -11.88
C VAL A 10 -13.86 21.71 -11.99
N LEU A 11 -13.29 21.39 -13.16
CA LEU A 11 -12.45 20.22 -13.33
C LEU A 11 -11.15 20.29 -12.52
N SER A 12 -10.56 21.48 -12.39
CA SER A 12 -9.25 21.67 -11.73
C SER A 12 -9.33 21.61 -10.20
N ILE A 13 -10.51 21.77 -9.59
CA ILE A 13 -10.71 21.68 -8.13
C ILE A 13 -10.56 20.23 -7.62
N ASN A 14 -10.84 19.23 -8.44
CA ASN A 14 -10.74 17.81 -8.05
C ASN A 14 -9.28 17.31 -7.98
N CYS A 15 -8.32 18.05 -8.56
CA CYS A 15 -6.90 17.69 -8.51
C CYS A 15 -6.23 18.01 -7.16
N LEU A 16 -6.94 18.65 -6.22
CA LEU A 16 -6.38 19.12 -4.95
C LEU A 16 -6.74 18.23 -3.74
N THR A 17 -7.49 17.14 -3.93
CA THR A 17 -7.88 16.28 -2.82
C THR A 17 -6.79 15.24 -2.51
N TYR A 18 -5.89 15.57 -1.59
CA TYR A 18 -4.94 14.63 -0.99
C TYR A 18 -5.39 14.26 0.42
N ALA A 19 -6.36 13.35 0.51
CA ALA A 19 -6.71 12.74 1.78
C ALA A 19 -7.45 11.42 1.55
N GLN A 20 -6.71 10.34 1.42
CA GLN A 20 -7.27 8.99 1.41
C GLN A 20 -6.68 8.20 2.58
N GLU A 21 -7.54 7.73 3.47
CA GLU A 21 -7.16 6.70 4.44
C GLU A 21 -7.20 5.34 3.75
N ILE A 22 -6.20 4.51 4.05
CA ILE A 22 -6.01 3.22 3.39
C ILE A 22 -6.29 2.10 4.39
N TYR A 23 -6.98 1.06 3.92
CA TYR A 23 -7.07 -0.23 4.58
C TYR A 23 -6.35 -1.26 3.73
N ALA A 24 -5.14 -1.62 4.16
CA ALA A 24 -4.22 -2.46 3.42
C ALA A 24 -4.26 -3.92 3.88
N ASN A 25 -4.38 -4.84 2.93
CA ASN A 25 -3.97 -6.22 3.09
C ASN A 25 -2.55 -6.38 2.55
N VAL A 26 -1.71 -7.14 3.25
CA VAL A 26 -0.32 -7.39 2.87
C VAL A 26 -0.08 -8.89 2.86
N GLN A 27 0.51 -9.39 1.78
CA GLN A 27 0.89 -10.79 1.64
C GLN A 27 2.34 -10.89 1.18
N VAL A 28 3.15 -11.70 1.86
CA VAL A 28 4.56 -11.92 1.52
C VAL A 28 4.77 -13.34 1.00
N ASN A 29 4.93 -13.46 -0.32
CA ASN A 29 5.30 -14.70 -0.98
C ASN A 29 6.82 -14.89 -0.96
N HIS A 30 7.26 -15.95 -0.29
CA HIS A 30 8.65 -16.37 -0.14
C HIS A 30 8.86 -17.81 -0.63
N SER A 31 7.96 -18.35 -1.45
CA SER A 31 8.05 -19.73 -1.96
C SER A 31 9.26 -19.98 -2.87
N GLN A 32 9.80 -18.93 -3.50
CA GLN A 32 10.92 -19.02 -4.44
C GLN A 32 12.30 -19.06 -3.76
N ILE A 33 12.38 -18.77 -2.47
CA ILE A 33 13.62 -18.75 -1.70
C ILE A 33 13.61 -19.86 -0.64
N GLY A 34 14.63 -20.72 -0.68
CA GLY A 34 14.88 -21.73 0.35
C GLY A 34 15.51 -21.10 1.60
N GLY A 35 15.19 -21.64 2.78
CA GLY A 35 15.84 -21.27 4.04
C GLY A 35 14.98 -21.55 5.28
N SER A 36 15.64 -21.88 6.39
CA SER A 36 14.96 -22.27 7.63
C SER A 36 14.23 -21.11 8.33
N ASN A 37 14.69 -19.88 8.12
CA ASN A 37 14.11 -18.71 8.79
C ASN A 37 12.95 -18.14 7.97
N THR A 38 11.78 -18.78 8.08
CA THR A 38 10.52 -18.29 7.48
C THR A 38 9.81 -17.26 8.37
N GLN A 39 10.19 -17.19 9.65
CA GLN A 39 9.60 -16.30 10.64
C GLN A 39 9.80 -14.82 10.27
N ILE A 40 10.94 -14.46 9.68
CA ILE A 40 11.20 -13.08 9.23
C ILE A 40 10.14 -12.57 8.24
N PHE A 41 9.62 -13.43 7.36
CA PHE A 41 8.60 -13.03 6.36
C PHE A 41 7.24 -12.82 7.01
N LYS A 42 6.87 -13.68 7.98
CA LYS A 42 5.64 -13.50 8.77
C LYS A 42 5.69 -12.23 9.60
N THR A 43 6.84 -11.94 10.21
CA THR A 43 7.05 -10.69 10.96
C THR A 43 6.97 -9.48 10.04
N LEU A 44 7.58 -9.54 8.85
CA LEU A 44 7.49 -8.48 7.84
C LEU A 44 6.04 -8.22 7.42
N GLU A 45 5.31 -9.28 7.07
CA GLU A 45 3.91 -9.21 6.65
C GLU A 45 3.05 -8.52 7.72
N LYS A 46 3.14 -8.97 8.97
CA LYS A 46 2.41 -8.38 10.09
C LYS A 46 2.83 -6.93 10.32
N SER A 47 4.12 -6.65 10.37
CA SER A 47 4.63 -5.31 10.68
C SER A 47 4.23 -4.28 9.63
N LEU A 48 4.28 -4.66 8.33
CA LEU A 48 3.81 -3.79 7.24
C LEU A 48 2.30 -3.56 7.31
N ARG A 49 1.52 -4.62 7.54
CA ARG A 49 0.06 -4.49 7.67
C ARG A 49 -0.31 -3.58 8.85
N ASP A 50 0.35 -3.75 9.98
CA ASP A 50 0.09 -2.95 11.18
C ASP A 50 0.56 -1.50 10.97
N PHE A 51 1.71 -1.29 10.33
CA PHE A 51 2.20 0.04 9.98
C PHE A 51 1.20 0.78 9.08
N ILE A 52 0.76 0.19 7.97
CA ILE A 52 -0.12 0.88 7.02
C ILE A 52 -1.49 1.18 7.63
N ASN A 53 -2.08 0.21 8.33
CA ASN A 53 -3.44 0.33 8.86
C ASN A 53 -3.55 1.19 10.14
N ASN A 54 -2.47 1.31 10.91
CA ASN A 54 -2.43 2.15 12.11
C ASN A 54 -1.86 3.54 11.85
N THR A 55 -1.20 3.76 10.70
CA THR A 55 -0.76 5.10 10.28
C THR A 55 -1.99 5.92 9.88
N LYS A 56 -2.12 7.11 10.47
CA LYS A 56 -3.14 8.08 10.08
C LYS A 56 -2.58 8.92 8.94
N TRP A 57 -3.08 8.70 7.73
CA TRP A 57 -2.57 9.37 6.53
C TRP A 57 -3.15 10.78 6.37
N THR A 58 -4.36 11.00 6.87
CA THR A 58 -5.12 12.24 6.68
C THR A 58 -5.57 12.87 8.01
N GLY A 59 -5.31 12.17 9.13
CA GLY A 59 -5.75 12.58 10.46
C GLY A 59 -7.25 12.37 10.73
N LYS A 60 -8.02 11.94 9.73
CA LYS A 60 -9.46 11.67 9.86
C LYS A 60 -9.71 10.32 10.52
N LYS A 61 -10.72 10.25 11.39
CA LYS A 61 -11.21 8.98 11.95
C LYS A 61 -12.26 8.42 11.00
N LEU A 62 -11.87 7.45 10.17
CA LEU A 62 -12.75 6.75 9.25
C LEU A 62 -12.90 5.28 9.66
N GLN A 63 -14.10 4.72 9.45
CA GLN A 63 -14.34 3.30 9.63
C GLN A 63 -13.67 2.49 8.52
N ASN A 64 -13.33 1.22 8.77
CA ASN A 64 -12.57 0.42 7.81
C ASN A 64 -13.28 0.25 6.45
N PHE A 65 -14.61 0.35 6.39
CA PHE A 65 -15.34 0.29 5.11
C PHE A 65 -15.31 1.59 4.31
N GLU A 66 -14.99 2.73 4.95
CA GLU A 66 -14.86 4.04 4.31
C GLU A 66 -13.44 4.26 3.77
N LYS A 67 -12.48 3.45 4.23
CA LYS A 67 -11.09 3.46 3.77
C LYS A 67 -10.96 2.78 2.42
N ILE A 68 -10.02 3.25 1.62
CA ILE A 68 -9.69 2.61 0.34
C ILE A 68 -9.00 1.28 0.61
N LYS A 69 -9.56 0.20 0.07
CA LYS A 69 -8.97 -1.14 0.21
C LYS A 69 -7.81 -1.24 -0.76
N ALA A 70 -6.63 -1.56 -0.24
CA ALA A 70 -5.44 -1.83 -1.04
C ALA A 70 -4.89 -3.21 -0.72
N ASN A 71 -4.39 -3.92 -1.72
CA ASN A 71 -3.72 -5.20 -1.57
C ASN A 71 -2.26 -5.08 -2.03
N PHE A 72 -1.34 -5.42 -1.14
CA PHE A 72 0.09 -5.41 -1.37
C PHE A 72 0.60 -6.84 -1.39
N ALA A 73 1.02 -7.33 -2.55
CA ALA A 73 1.67 -8.63 -2.68
C ALA A 73 3.16 -8.43 -2.91
N ILE A 74 3.98 -8.84 -1.94
CA ILE A 74 5.43 -8.81 -2.02
C ILE A 74 5.89 -10.21 -2.42
N VAL A 75 6.61 -10.32 -3.53
CA VAL A 75 7.22 -11.57 -3.99
C VAL A 75 8.72 -11.48 -3.82
N ILE A 76 9.29 -12.26 -2.92
CA ILE A 76 10.73 -12.34 -2.73
C ILE A 76 11.30 -13.36 -3.72
N LYS A 77 12.18 -12.88 -4.61
CA LYS A 77 12.75 -13.67 -5.73
C LYS A 77 14.12 -14.23 -5.39
N GLU A 78 14.99 -13.43 -4.78
CA GLU A 78 16.39 -13.79 -4.53
C GLU A 78 16.84 -13.28 -3.15
N ARG A 79 17.81 -13.98 -2.54
CA ARG A 79 18.49 -13.56 -1.31
C ARG A 79 20.00 -13.46 -1.57
N PRO A 80 20.49 -12.34 -2.14
CA PRO A 80 21.89 -12.19 -2.51
C PRO A 80 22.85 -12.21 -1.32
N SER A 81 22.40 -11.87 -0.11
CA SER A 81 23.20 -11.99 1.12
C SER A 81 22.31 -12.29 2.32
N GLN A 82 22.92 -12.56 3.49
CA GLN A 82 22.17 -12.95 4.69
C GLN A 82 21.10 -11.91 5.08
N ASN A 83 21.32 -10.62 4.84
CA ASN A 83 20.39 -9.54 5.19
C ASN A 83 19.86 -8.77 3.98
N SER A 84 20.11 -9.26 2.76
CA SER A 84 19.64 -8.60 1.53
C SER A 84 18.67 -9.50 0.78
N PHE A 85 17.54 -8.93 0.39
CA PHE A 85 16.48 -9.58 -0.35
C PHE A 85 16.16 -8.77 -1.59
N LYS A 86 15.90 -9.47 -2.70
CA LYS A 86 15.46 -8.88 -3.95
C LYS A 86 14.13 -9.49 -4.33
N GLY A 87 13.20 -8.67 -4.77
CA GLY A 87 11.83 -9.08 -5.01
C GLY A 87 11.07 -8.09 -5.88
N SER A 88 9.75 -8.25 -5.89
CA SER A 88 8.84 -7.36 -6.59
C SER A 88 7.63 -7.08 -5.71
N LEU A 89 7.15 -5.84 -5.75
CA LEU A 89 5.92 -5.42 -5.08
C LEU A 89 4.84 -5.25 -6.14
N ILE A 90 3.68 -5.86 -5.90
CA ILE A 90 2.47 -5.70 -6.70
C ILE A 90 1.44 -5.00 -5.83
N VAL A 91 0.90 -3.89 -6.34
CA VAL A 91 -0.11 -3.09 -5.65
C VAL A 91 -1.40 -3.11 -6.45
N GLN A 92 -2.52 -3.39 -5.78
CA GLN A 92 -3.86 -3.35 -6.34
C GLN A 92 -4.75 -2.53 -5.41
N ALA A 93 -5.55 -1.61 -5.93
CA ALA A 93 -6.45 -0.75 -5.18
C ALA A 93 -7.73 -0.52 -5.98
#